data_AF-A0A7S2B7I7-F1
#
_entry.id   AF-A0A7S2B7I7-F1
#
_cell.length_a   1.000
_cell.length_b   1.000
_cell.length_c   1.000
_cell.angle_alpha   90.00
_cell.angle_beta   90.00
_cell.angle_gamma   90.00
#
_symmetry.space_group_name_H-M   'P 1'
#
loop_
_entity.id
_entity.type
_entity.pdbx_description
1 polymer ?
#
loop_
_entity_poly.entity_id
_entity_poly.type
_entity_poly.pdbx_seq_one_letter_code
_entity_poly.pdbx_strand_id
1 'polypeptide(L)'
;RAAIGTRDDFGTAAKRGLGNDGTVFKEDFYYKFGKLPPPQIDIDMAPRGGMPFVPIKRRYAGYNKFAARVEAGSEQYGKIGLLLAGGSPSWGELAELTQRTKKNDEGRVVPAPTAAMDLPLAGGLLANTLVQSENDGVSNAVLLARYFCNEVNFRNDDLVAAVAAKDLGAAKSAWAEGRDYLNAYLSFVNQAINPRNVGEKFLLLNDDGTLKPRPARAVAEAEPEAAEPAAAAPAAMPMGAGGG
;
A
#
# COMPACT_ATOMS: atom_id res chain seq x y z
N ARG A 1 -29.17 -13.21 16.97
CA ARG A 1 -28.22 -14.02 16.18
C ARG A 1 -28.68 -13.96 14.73
N ALA A 2 -28.23 -12.97 13.97
CA ALA A 2 -28.54 -12.84 12.55
C ALA A 2 -27.53 -13.66 11.74
N ALA A 3 -28.04 -14.34 10.71
CA ALA A 3 -27.34 -15.32 9.89
C ALA A 3 -26.17 -14.71 9.11
N ILE A 4 -25.00 -15.34 9.23
CA ILE A 4 -23.87 -15.16 8.32
C ILE A 4 -24.27 -15.88 7.04
N GLY A 5 -24.58 -15.10 6.00
CA GLY A 5 -24.87 -15.64 4.67
C GLY A 5 -23.65 -16.38 4.15
N THR A 6 -23.83 -17.67 3.87
CA THR A 6 -22.92 -18.50 3.10
C THR A 6 -22.89 -17.96 1.67
N ARG A 7 -21.99 -17.02 1.40
CA ARG A 7 -21.54 -16.70 0.05
C ARG A 7 -20.37 -17.66 -0.24
N ASP A 8 -20.25 -18.13 -1.47
CA ASP A 8 -19.31 -19.18 -1.86
C ASP A 8 -17.83 -18.76 -1.64
N ASP A 9 -17.34 -18.91 -0.41
CA ASP A 9 -15.98 -18.59 0.03
C ASP A 9 -14.91 -19.53 -0.57
N PHE A 10 -15.33 -20.54 -1.35
CA PHE A 10 -14.46 -21.53 -1.98
C PHE A 10 -13.76 -21.02 -3.25
N GLY A 11 -14.28 -19.97 -3.90
CA GLY A 11 -13.74 -19.47 -5.17
C GLY A 11 -12.35 -18.83 -5.04
N THR A 12 -12.08 -18.10 -3.95
CA THR A 12 -10.80 -17.45 -3.70
C THR A 12 -9.78 -18.41 -3.08
N ALA A 13 -10.22 -19.30 -2.20
CA ALA A 13 -9.36 -20.31 -1.56
C ALA A 13 -8.77 -21.31 -2.57
N ALA A 14 -9.55 -21.74 -3.58
CA ALA A 14 -9.07 -22.65 -4.61
C ALA A 14 -7.99 -22.03 -5.51
N LYS A 15 -8.05 -20.71 -5.78
CA LYS A 15 -7.08 -19.98 -6.62
C LYS A 15 -5.75 -19.71 -5.90
N ARG A 16 -5.77 -19.59 -4.57
CA ARG A 16 -4.59 -19.31 -3.73
C ARG A 16 -3.61 -20.50 -3.65
N GLY A 17 -4.14 -21.72 -3.85
CA GLY A 17 -3.40 -22.96 -3.61
C GLY A 17 -2.94 -23.10 -2.15
N LEU A 18 -2.45 -24.27 -1.75
CA LEU A 18 -1.80 -24.43 -0.44
C LEU A 18 -0.38 -23.83 -0.42
N GLY A 19 0.18 -23.50 -1.59
CA GLY A 19 1.57 -23.07 -1.79
C GLY A 19 1.77 -21.60 -2.15
N ASN A 20 0.76 -20.73 -2.01
CA ASN A 20 0.81 -19.33 -2.48
C ASN A 20 1.03 -19.22 -4.01
N ASP A 21 0.41 -20.13 -4.77
CA ASP A 21 0.52 -20.16 -6.22
C ASP A 21 -0.14 -18.91 -6.82
N GLY A 22 0.57 -18.18 -7.69
CA GLY A 22 0.08 -16.93 -8.29
C GLY A 22 0.25 -15.67 -7.44
N THR A 23 0.83 -15.76 -6.23
CA THR A 23 1.20 -14.57 -5.44
C THR A 23 2.35 -13.78 -6.09
N VAL A 24 2.36 -12.46 -5.86
CA VAL A 24 3.50 -11.61 -6.23
C VAL A 24 4.64 -11.79 -5.23
N PHE A 25 4.29 -11.94 -3.94
CA PHE A 25 5.24 -12.18 -2.86
C PHE A 25 4.92 -13.51 -2.16
N LYS A 26 5.80 -14.51 -2.34
CA LYS A 26 5.63 -15.84 -1.75
C LYS A 26 5.71 -15.85 -0.23
N GLU A 27 6.57 -14.99 0.33
CA GLU A 27 6.74 -14.78 1.76
C GLU A 27 5.90 -13.57 2.22
N ASP A 28 4.63 -13.84 2.50
CA ASP A 28 3.67 -12.88 3.01
C ASP A 28 2.99 -13.40 4.28
N PHE A 29 1.92 -12.75 4.73
CA PHE A 29 1.21 -13.12 5.94
C PHE A 29 0.82 -14.61 5.97
N TYR A 30 0.48 -15.22 4.83
CA TYR A 30 0.14 -16.63 4.72
C TYR A 30 1.31 -17.53 5.17
N TYR A 31 2.54 -17.21 4.74
CA TYR A 31 3.75 -17.99 5.02
C TYR A 31 4.06 -18.06 6.53
N LYS A 32 3.86 -16.95 7.26
CA LYS A 32 4.23 -16.89 8.69
C LYS A 32 3.20 -17.55 9.60
N PHE A 33 1.91 -17.48 9.26
CA PHE A 33 0.86 -17.99 10.13
C PHE A 33 0.37 -19.39 9.77
N GLY A 34 0.84 -19.97 8.66
CA GLY A 34 0.53 -21.36 8.26
C GLY A 34 -0.97 -21.62 8.12
N LYS A 35 -1.76 -20.57 7.98
CA LYS A 35 -3.22 -20.57 7.95
C LYS A 35 -3.66 -19.68 6.80
N LEU A 36 -4.72 -20.08 6.11
CA LEU A 36 -5.47 -19.18 5.23
C LEU A 36 -5.92 -17.98 6.09
N PRO A 37 -5.42 -16.76 5.86
CA PRO A 37 -6.02 -15.55 6.40
C PRO A 37 -7.47 -15.50 5.92
N PRO A 38 -8.38 -14.94 6.74
CA PRO A 38 -9.77 -14.85 6.37
C PRO A 38 -9.90 -14.12 5.02
N PRO A 39 -10.82 -14.54 4.13
CA PRO A 39 -11.03 -13.94 2.80
C PRO A 39 -11.23 -12.43 2.83
N GLN A 40 -11.58 -11.89 4.00
CA GLN A 40 -11.59 -10.50 4.39
C GLN A 40 -10.91 -10.41 5.76
N ILE A 41 -9.71 -9.84 5.82
CA ILE A 41 -9.20 -9.31 7.08
C ILE A 41 -10.00 -8.03 7.31
N ASP A 42 -10.65 -7.92 8.47
CA ASP A 42 -11.23 -6.65 8.89
C ASP A 42 -10.10 -5.60 8.80
N ILE A 43 -10.29 -4.59 7.97
CA ILE A 43 -9.25 -3.59 7.69
C ILE A 43 -8.88 -2.86 9.00
N ASP A 44 -9.79 -2.85 9.98
CA ASP A 44 -9.58 -2.33 11.33
C ASP A 44 -8.77 -3.26 12.25
N MET A 45 -8.55 -4.53 11.86
CA MET A 45 -7.66 -5.49 12.54
C MET A 45 -6.19 -5.34 12.14
N ALA A 46 -5.83 -4.46 11.20
CA ALA A 46 -4.44 -4.11 10.99
C ALA A 46 -3.81 -3.70 12.33
N PRO A 47 -2.67 -4.27 12.74
CA PRO A 47 -2.15 -4.09 14.09
C PRO A 47 -1.98 -2.60 14.37
N ARG A 48 -2.76 -2.09 15.33
CA ARG A 48 -2.67 -0.72 15.86
C ARG A 48 -1.45 -0.54 16.78
N GLY A 49 -0.37 -1.27 16.49
CA GLY A 49 0.93 -1.14 17.13
C GLY A 49 1.79 -0.16 16.33
N GLY A 50 2.68 0.55 17.02
CA GLY A 50 3.61 1.48 16.35
C GLY A 50 4.34 0.81 15.19
N MET A 51 4.49 1.54 14.08
CA MET A 51 5.23 1.06 12.92
C MET A 51 6.64 0.63 13.33
N PRO A 52 7.18 -0.47 12.79
CA PRO A 52 8.52 -0.90 13.14
C PRO A 52 9.54 0.19 12.80
N PHE A 53 10.63 0.24 13.54
CA PHE A 53 11.68 1.19 13.27
C PHE A 53 12.33 0.90 11.91
N VAL A 54 12.31 1.90 11.04
CA VAL A 54 13.02 1.90 9.75
C VAL A 54 13.75 3.23 9.60
N PRO A 55 15.06 3.23 9.26
CA PRO A 55 15.82 4.46 9.07
C PRO A 55 15.18 5.39 8.03
N ILE A 56 15.15 6.69 8.33
CA ILE A 56 14.55 7.70 7.46
C ILE A 56 15.18 7.67 6.05
N LYS A 57 16.51 7.51 5.96
CA LYS A 57 17.23 7.43 4.68
C LYS A 57 16.72 6.28 3.80
N ARG A 58 16.44 5.12 4.40
CA ARG A 58 15.90 3.94 3.68
C ARG A 58 14.47 4.22 3.19
N ARG A 59 13.65 4.83 4.06
CA ARG A 59 12.27 5.23 3.68
C ARG A 59 12.27 6.21 2.52
N TYR A 60 13.10 7.24 2.58
CA TYR A 60 13.25 8.24 1.52
C TYR A 60 13.72 7.62 0.19
N ALA A 61 14.78 6.80 0.22
CA ALA A 61 15.30 6.15 -0.98
C ALA A 61 14.26 5.22 -1.63
N GLY A 62 13.52 4.48 -0.81
CA GLY A 62 12.43 3.63 -1.27
C GLY A 62 11.25 4.39 -1.84
N TYR A 63 10.83 5.46 -1.16
CA TYR A 63 9.77 6.35 -1.62
C TYR A 63 10.12 6.90 -3.02
N ASN A 64 11.29 7.51 -3.19
CA ASN A 64 11.71 8.05 -4.49
C ASN A 64 11.79 7.01 -5.61
N LYS A 65 12.08 5.75 -5.26
CA LYS A 65 12.21 4.67 -6.25
C LYS A 65 10.86 4.08 -6.70
N PHE A 66 9.87 4.02 -5.80
CA PHE A 66 8.65 3.25 -6.03
C PHE A 66 7.35 4.05 -5.95
N ALA A 67 7.34 5.22 -5.29
CA ALA A 67 6.11 6.00 -5.07
C ALA A 67 5.41 6.36 -6.38
N ALA A 68 6.14 6.85 -7.39
CA ALA A 68 5.58 7.22 -8.69
C ALA A 68 4.86 6.06 -9.39
N ARG A 69 5.36 4.82 -9.22
CA ARG A 69 4.70 3.62 -9.76
C ARG A 69 3.42 3.28 -9.02
N VAL A 70 3.42 3.44 -7.69
CA VAL A 70 2.23 3.23 -6.85
C VAL A 70 1.16 4.29 -7.15
N GLU A 71 1.56 5.54 -7.33
CA GLU A 71 0.67 6.66 -7.71
C GLU A 71 0.04 6.42 -9.08
N ALA A 72 0.86 6.20 -10.11
CA ALA A 72 0.39 5.91 -11.46
C ALA A 72 -0.53 4.67 -11.50
N GLY A 73 -0.20 3.64 -10.73
CA GLY A 73 -1.04 2.46 -10.61
C GLY A 73 -2.38 2.76 -9.93
N SER A 74 -2.39 3.59 -8.88
CA SER A 74 -3.61 3.95 -8.14
C SER A 74 -4.54 4.82 -8.98
N GLU A 75 -3.97 5.78 -9.71
CA GLU A 75 -4.68 6.61 -10.68
C GLU A 75 -5.33 5.76 -11.79
N GLN A 76 -4.56 4.84 -12.37
CA GLN A 76 -5.08 3.95 -13.41
C GLN A 76 -6.13 2.99 -12.86
N TYR A 77 -5.95 2.50 -11.63
CA TYR A 77 -6.94 1.66 -10.95
C TYR A 77 -8.25 2.41 -10.68
N GLY A 78 -8.17 3.69 -10.31
CA GLY A 78 -9.32 4.59 -10.20
C GLY A 78 -10.04 4.80 -11.53
N LYS A 79 -9.28 5.01 -12.62
CA LYS A 79 -9.83 5.13 -13.98
C LYS A 79 -10.64 3.90 -14.40
N ILE A 80 -10.20 2.70 -14.03
CA ILE A 80 -10.97 1.47 -14.27
C ILE A 80 -12.33 1.53 -13.54
N GLY A 81 -12.34 1.99 -12.28
CA GLY A 81 -13.57 2.18 -11.51
C GLY A 81 -14.57 3.12 -12.18
N LEU A 82 -14.07 4.26 -12.66
CA LEU A 82 -14.88 5.26 -13.38
C LEU A 82 -15.52 4.67 -14.64
N LEU A 83 -14.77 3.88 -15.43
CA LEU A 83 -15.30 3.21 -16.62
C LEU A 83 -16.38 2.18 -16.29
N LEU A 84 -16.19 1.42 -15.21
CA LEU A 84 -17.18 0.45 -14.73
C LEU A 84 -18.45 1.13 -14.17
N ALA A 85 -18.32 2.31 -13.57
CA ALA A 85 -19.45 3.05 -13.02
C ALA A 85 -20.47 3.50 -14.10
N GLY A 86 -20.01 3.77 -15.32
CA GLY A 86 -20.82 4.32 -16.42
C GLY A 86 -21.95 3.45 -16.98
N GLY A 87 -22.16 2.24 -16.45
CA GLY A 87 -23.29 1.35 -16.83
C GLY A 87 -23.14 0.64 -18.19
N SER A 88 -22.44 1.26 -19.14
CA SER A 88 -22.01 0.65 -20.41
C SER A 88 -20.51 0.88 -20.60
N PRO A 89 -19.66 0.07 -19.96
CA PRO A 89 -18.22 0.30 -19.99
C PRO A 89 -17.65 0.10 -21.41
N SER A 90 -16.64 0.90 -21.75
CA SER A 90 -15.79 0.64 -22.92
C SER A 90 -14.92 -0.58 -22.65
N TRP A 91 -15.39 -1.77 -23.04
CA TRP A 91 -14.66 -3.03 -22.85
C TRP A 91 -13.28 -3.04 -23.52
N GLY A 92 -13.14 -2.34 -24.65
CA GLY A 92 -11.85 -2.20 -25.33
C GLY A 92 -10.84 -1.43 -24.47
N GLU A 93 -11.26 -0.28 -23.92
CA GLU A 93 -10.41 0.51 -23.03
C GLU A 93 -10.12 -0.24 -21.72
N LEU A 94 -11.09 -0.95 -21.16
CA LEU A 94 -10.87 -1.80 -19.98
C LEU A 94 -9.86 -2.92 -20.26
N ALA A 95 -9.92 -3.55 -21.44
CA ALA A 95 -8.97 -4.59 -21.81
C ALA A 95 -7.54 -4.04 -21.95
N GLU A 96 -7.39 -2.82 -22.46
CA GLU A 96 -6.08 -2.13 -22.52
C GLU A 96 -5.58 -1.79 -21.11
N LEU A 97 -6.44 -1.23 -20.25
CA LEU A 97 -6.05 -0.83 -18.89
C LEU A 97 -5.76 -2.02 -17.97
N THR A 98 -6.36 -3.19 -18.24
CA THR A 98 -6.15 -4.43 -17.47
C THR A 98 -5.12 -5.36 -18.12
N GLN A 99 -4.36 -4.87 -19.10
CA GLN A 99 -3.37 -5.69 -19.79
C GLN A 99 -2.27 -6.17 -18.83
N ARG A 100 -2.18 -7.50 -18.71
CA ARG A 100 -1.11 -8.21 -18.00
C ARG A 100 -0.03 -8.70 -18.97
N THR A 101 1.13 -8.93 -18.39
CA THR A 101 2.25 -9.56 -19.07
C THR A 101 1.95 -11.00 -19.47
N LYS A 102 2.30 -11.34 -20.70
CA LYS A 102 2.41 -12.73 -21.16
C LYS A 102 3.89 -13.02 -21.45
N LYS A 103 4.33 -14.23 -21.14
CA LYS A 103 5.60 -14.72 -21.70
C LYS A 103 5.31 -15.12 -23.15
N ASN A 104 6.08 -14.58 -24.09
CA ASN A 104 6.09 -15.08 -25.46
C ASN A 104 6.85 -16.42 -25.52
N ASP A 105 6.84 -17.06 -26.69
CA ASP A 105 7.51 -18.36 -26.93
C ASP A 105 9.03 -18.32 -26.68
N GLU A 106 9.63 -17.13 -26.66
CA GLU A 106 11.05 -16.87 -26.36
C GLU A 106 11.30 -16.61 -24.86
N GLY A 107 10.27 -16.73 -24.03
CA GLY A 107 10.34 -16.44 -22.59
C GLY A 107 10.42 -14.95 -22.24
N ARG A 108 10.36 -14.05 -23.23
CA ARG A 108 10.32 -12.60 -23.02
C ARG A 108 8.93 -12.16 -22.60
N VAL A 109 8.91 -11.18 -21.69
CA VAL A 109 7.70 -10.63 -21.10
C VAL A 109 7.20 -9.49 -21.99
N VAL A 110 6.18 -9.76 -22.81
CA VAL A 110 5.63 -8.79 -23.76
C VAL A 110 4.11 -8.98 -23.90
N PRO A 111 3.31 -7.89 -23.83
CA PRO A 111 3.69 -6.52 -23.47
C PRO A 111 3.90 -6.36 -21.97
N ALA A 112 4.55 -5.26 -21.56
CA ALA A 112 4.70 -4.90 -20.15
C ALA A 112 3.33 -4.72 -19.48
N PRO A 113 3.20 -4.95 -18.15
CA PRO A 113 1.93 -4.82 -17.49
C PRO A 113 1.58 -3.33 -17.38
N THR A 114 0.30 -3.00 -17.39
CA THR A 114 -0.13 -1.63 -17.10
C THR A 114 0.22 -1.25 -15.66
N ALA A 115 0.24 0.05 -15.35
CA ALA A 115 0.54 0.54 -14.00
C ALA A 115 -0.43 -0.04 -12.95
N ALA A 116 -1.71 -0.18 -13.27
CA ALA A 116 -2.70 -0.83 -12.40
C ALA A 116 -2.36 -2.31 -12.11
N MET A 117 -1.85 -3.03 -13.11
CA MET A 117 -1.46 -4.43 -12.98
C MET A 117 -0.09 -4.61 -12.31
N ASP A 118 0.83 -3.65 -12.47
CA ASP A 118 2.15 -3.59 -11.81
C ASP A 118 2.08 -3.12 -10.35
N LEU A 119 1.00 -2.43 -9.97
CA LEU A 119 0.81 -1.82 -8.66
C LEU A 119 1.11 -2.76 -7.49
N PRO A 120 0.64 -4.02 -7.46
CA PRO A 120 0.96 -4.96 -6.38
C PRO A 120 2.47 -5.14 -6.17
N LEU A 121 3.23 -5.29 -7.26
CA LEU A 121 4.67 -5.46 -7.21
C LEU A 121 5.36 -4.19 -6.71
N ALA A 122 5.00 -3.03 -7.27
CA ALA A 122 5.54 -1.75 -6.83
C ALA A 122 5.23 -1.49 -5.35
N GLY A 123 4.02 -1.82 -4.90
CA GLY A 123 3.56 -1.70 -3.53
C GLY A 123 4.37 -2.55 -2.55
N GLY A 124 4.54 -3.85 -2.81
CA GLY A 124 5.31 -4.68 -1.91
C GLY A 124 6.81 -4.33 -1.88
N LEU A 125 7.38 -3.86 -2.99
CA LEU A 125 8.74 -3.32 -3.02
C LEU A 125 8.88 -2.04 -2.19
N LEU A 126 7.89 -1.13 -2.27
CA LEU A 126 7.83 0.05 -1.42
C LEU A 126 7.70 -0.34 0.06
N ALA A 127 6.82 -1.29 0.39
CA ALA A 127 6.64 -1.77 1.76
C ALA A 127 7.95 -2.32 2.36
N ASN A 128 8.77 -3.03 1.57
CA ASN A 128 10.09 -3.50 2.03
C ASN A 128 11.01 -2.35 2.47
N THR A 129 10.82 -1.15 1.95
CA THR A 129 11.63 0.02 2.30
C THR A 129 11.00 0.88 3.39
N LEU A 130 9.68 0.81 3.56
CA LEU A 130 8.94 1.64 4.50
C LEU A 130 8.72 0.97 5.86
N VAL A 131 8.50 -0.35 5.88
CA VAL A 131 7.95 -1.04 7.05
C VAL A 131 8.67 -2.34 7.42
N GLN A 132 9.74 -2.70 6.71
CA GLN A 132 10.56 -3.85 7.09
C GLN A 132 11.59 -3.43 8.16
N SER A 133 11.45 -4.01 9.35
CA SER A 133 12.38 -3.81 10.47
C SER A 133 13.81 -4.19 10.06
N GLU A 134 14.80 -3.39 10.44
CA GLU A 134 16.21 -3.80 10.33
C GLU A 134 16.62 -4.78 11.43
N ASN A 135 15.94 -4.74 12.57
CA ASN A 135 16.31 -5.51 13.75
C ASN A 135 15.77 -6.93 13.73
N ASP A 136 14.63 -7.17 13.07
CA ASP A 136 13.87 -8.43 13.16
C ASP A 136 13.73 -9.16 11.81
N GLY A 137 14.44 -8.72 10.77
CA GLY A 137 14.29 -9.26 9.42
C GLY A 137 12.89 -9.02 8.85
N VAL A 138 12.16 -10.09 8.51
CA VAL A 138 10.81 -9.98 7.92
C VAL A 138 9.77 -9.70 9.02
N SER A 139 9.48 -8.41 9.23
CA SER A 139 8.52 -7.92 10.22
C SER A 139 7.07 -8.30 9.89
N ASN A 140 6.20 -8.42 10.91
CA ASN A 140 4.75 -8.62 10.68
C ASN A 140 4.14 -7.50 9.81
N ALA A 141 4.65 -6.28 9.95
CA ALA A 141 4.21 -5.13 9.17
C ALA A 141 4.47 -5.30 7.66
N VAL A 142 5.67 -5.75 7.26
CA VAL A 142 5.95 -5.98 5.83
C VAL A 142 5.17 -7.17 5.28
N LEU A 143 4.96 -8.21 6.09
CA LEU A 143 4.13 -9.36 5.69
C LEU A 143 2.68 -8.96 5.47
N LEU A 144 2.13 -8.11 6.33
CA LEU A 144 0.77 -7.59 6.17
C LEU A 144 0.64 -6.68 4.94
N ALA A 145 1.62 -5.80 4.69
CA ALA A 145 1.62 -4.97 3.50
C ALA A 145 1.66 -5.82 2.22
N ARG A 146 2.52 -6.85 2.18
CA ARG A 146 2.60 -7.80 1.07
C ARG A 146 1.32 -8.60 0.90
N TYR A 147 0.66 -8.98 1.99
CA TYR A 147 -0.66 -9.60 1.96
C TYR A 147 -1.67 -8.73 1.21
N PHE A 148 -1.78 -7.44 1.56
CA PHE A 148 -2.69 -6.54 0.86
C PHE A 148 -2.33 -6.43 -0.64
N CYS A 149 -1.05 -6.34 -0.98
CA CYS A 149 -0.62 -6.36 -2.38
C CYS A 149 -1.01 -7.65 -3.11
N ASN A 150 -0.85 -8.81 -2.48
CA ASN A 150 -1.27 -10.08 -3.06
C ASN A 150 -2.79 -10.16 -3.24
N GLU A 151 -3.58 -9.65 -2.29
CA GLU A 151 -5.04 -9.57 -2.46
C GLU A 151 -5.43 -8.66 -3.62
N VAL A 152 -4.80 -7.48 -3.77
CA VAL A 152 -5.01 -6.64 -4.95
C VAL A 152 -4.64 -7.40 -6.23
N ASN A 153 -3.54 -8.17 -6.23
CA ASN A 153 -3.15 -8.97 -7.40
C ASN A 153 -4.20 -10.02 -7.77
N PHE A 154 -4.78 -10.73 -6.79
CA PHE A 154 -5.84 -11.70 -7.04
C PHE A 154 -7.11 -11.04 -7.58
N ARG A 155 -7.48 -9.87 -7.04
CA ARG A 155 -8.63 -9.11 -7.57
C ARG A 155 -8.39 -8.55 -8.96
N ASN A 156 -7.15 -8.21 -9.28
CA ASN A 156 -6.76 -7.89 -10.65
C ASN A 156 -6.93 -9.10 -11.59
N ASP A 157 -6.63 -10.32 -11.16
CA ASP A 157 -6.87 -11.52 -11.99
C ASP A 157 -8.37 -11.75 -12.22
N ASP A 158 -9.19 -11.60 -11.16
CA ASP A 158 -10.66 -11.66 -11.26
C ASP A 158 -11.21 -10.59 -12.20
N LEU A 159 -10.69 -9.37 -12.10
CA LEU A 159 -11.05 -8.24 -12.95
C LEU A 159 -10.70 -8.48 -14.41
N VAL A 160 -9.50 -8.98 -14.70
CA VAL A 160 -9.06 -9.33 -16.06
C VAL A 160 -9.98 -10.40 -16.67
N ALA A 161 -10.30 -11.44 -15.90
CA ALA A 161 -11.20 -12.49 -16.35
C ALA A 161 -12.61 -11.96 -16.63
N ALA A 162 -13.14 -11.10 -15.75
CA ALA A 162 -14.45 -10.48 -15.91
C ALA A 162 -14.50 -9.52 -17.11
N VAL A 163 -13.45 -8.74 -17.34
CA VAL A 163 -13.32 -7.84 -18.52
C VAL A 163 -13.27 -8.66 -19.81
N ALA A 164 -12.52 -9.76 -19.85
CA ALA A 164 -12.48 -10.66 -21.00
C ALA A 164 -13.86 -11.30 -21.28
N ALA A 165 -14.59 -11.66 -20.23
CA ALA A 165 -15.95 -12.20 -20.32
C ALA A 165 -17.02 -11.12 -20.58
N LYS A 166 -16.66 -9.83 -20.53
CA LYS A 166 -17.57 -8.68 -20.58
C LYS A 166 -18.68 -8.74 -19.53
N ASP A 167 -18.33 -9.27 -18.35
CA ASP A 167 -19.24 -9.37 -17.20
C ASP A 167 -19.10 -8.14 -16.31
N LEU A 168 -20.07 -7.22 -16.39
CA LEU A 168 -20.07 -5.99 -15.60
C LEU A 168 -20.21 -6.24 -14.10
N GLY A 169 -21.01 -7.23 -13.71
CA GLY A 169 -21.26 -7.54 -12.30
C GLY A 169 -19.99 -8.07 -11.64
N ALA A 170 -19.35 -9.04 -12.28
CA ALA A 170 -18.09 -9.61 -11.81
C ALA A 170 -16.97 -8.56 -11.81
N ALA A 171 -16.87 -7.74 -12.87
CA ALA A 171 -15.83 -6.71 -12.97
C ALA A 171 -15.98 -5.64 -11.88
N LYS A 172 -17.22 -5.20 -11.59
CA LYS A 172 -17.49 -4.27 -10.48
C LYS A 172 -17.13 -4.86 -9.12
N SER A 173 -17.50 -6.11 -8.86
CA SER A 173 -17.18 -6.78 -7.58
C SER A 173 -15.67 -6.90 -7.40
N ALA A 174 -14.97 -7.42 -8.42
CA ALA A 174 -13.52 -7.58 -8.38
C ALA A 174 -12.81 -6.24 -8.19
N TRP A 175 -13.22 -5.20 -8.92
CA TRP A 175 -12.65 -3.87 -8.77
C TRP A 175 -12.86 -3.30 -7.36
N ALA A 176 -14.09 -3.35 -6.84
CA ALA A 176 -14.44 -2.82 -5.52
C ALA A 176 -13.67 -3.52 -4.40
N GLU A 177 -13.60 -4.85 -4.43
CA GLU A 177 -12.82 -5.63 -3.46
C GLU A 177 -11.32 -5.30 -3.56
N GLY A 178 -10.77 -5.20 -4.78
CA GLY A 178 -9.37 -4.83 -4.97
C GLY A 178 -9.07 -3.39 -4.53
N ARG A 179 -10.02 -2.47 -4.70
CA ARG A 179 -9.94 -1.08 -4.21
C ARG A 179 -9.88 -1.05 -2.69
N ASP A 180 -10.69 -1.86 -2.01
CA ASP A 180 -10.69 -1.91 -0.54
C ASP A 180 -9.35 -2.41 0.00
N TYR A 181 -8.77 -3.43 -0.63
CA TYR A 181 -7.42 -3.90 -0.31
C TYR A 181 -6.33 -2.87 -0.64
N LEU A 182 -6.46 -2.16 -1.75
CA LEU A 182 -5.54 -1.08 -2.10
C LEU A 182 -5.61 0.05 -1.07
N ASN A 183 -6.82 0.46 -0.67
CA ASN A 183 -7.01 1.48 0.35
C ASN A 183 -6.46 1.05 1.71
N ALA A 184 -6.63 -0.23 2.09
CA ALA A 184 -6.03 -0.80 3.28
C ALA A 184 -4.49 -0.71 3.23
N TYR A 185 -3.89 -1.11 2.11
CA TYR A 185 -2.45 -0.99 1.87
C TYR A 185 -1.96 0.46 1.97
N LEU A 186 -2.58 1.38 1.23
CA LEU A 186 -2.16 2.78 1.18
C LEU A 186 -2.31 3.47 2.54
N SER A 187 -3.43 3.23 3.23
CA SER A 187 -3.65 3.70 4.59
C SER A 187 -2.56 3.19 5.55
N PHE A 188 -2.20 1.92 5.44
CA PHE A 188 -1.15 1.32 6.26
C PHE A 188 0.23 1.93 6.00
N VAL A 189 0.69 1.99 4.75
CA VAL A 189 2.04 2.53 4.45
C VAL A 189 2.14 4.04 4.67
N ASN A 190 1.02 4.77 4.55
CA ASN A 190 0.95 6.20 4.88
C ASN A 190 1.29 6.50 6.35
N GLN A 191 1.20 5.53 7.26
CA GLN A 191 1.65 5.69 8.65
C GLN A 191 3.18 5.78 8.76
N ALA A 192 3.92 5.17 7.82
CA ALA A 192 5.39 5.21 7.78
C ALA A 192 5.95 6.45 7.06
N ILE A 193 5.10 7.19 6.34
CA ILE A 193 5.47 8.34 5.51
C ILE A 193 5.26 9.64 6.30
N ASN A 194 6.38 10.30 6.63
CA ASN A 194 6.36 11.63 7.20
C ASN A 194 6.55 12.68 6.06
N PRO A 195 5.57 13.59 5.85
CA PRO A 195 5.66 14.64 4.82
C PRO A 195 6.90 15.51 4.87
N ARG A 196 7.50 15.71 6.04
CA ARG A 196 8.69 16.55 6.19
C ARG A 196 9.96 15.91 5.63
N ASN A 197 10.09 14.57 5.75
CA ASN A 197 11.38 13.89 5.60
C ASN A 197 11.37 12.68 4.65
N VAL A 198 10.19 12.18 4.27
CA VAL A 198 10.07 10.96 3.45
C VAL A 198 9.43 11.28 2.10
N GLY A 199 8.23 11.88 2.12
CA GLY A 199 7.45 12.13 0.91
C GLY A 199 6.00 12.41 1.25
N GLU A 200 5.19 12.66 0.23
CA GLU A 200 3.76 12.92 0.41
C GLU A 200 2.99 11.62 0.67
N LYS A 201 1.87 11.73 1.39
CA LYS A 201 1.00 10.58 1.59
C LYS A 201 0.23 10.27 0.31
N PHE A 202 0.04 8.99 0.03
CA PHE A 202 -0.78 8.53 -1.08
C PHE A 202 -2.24 8.86 -0.85
N LEU A 203 -2.95 9.20 -1.92
CA LEU A 203 -4.38 9.40 -1.91
C LEU A 203 -5.09 8.04 -1.94
N LEU A 204 -6.22 7.95 -1.25
CA LEU A 204 -7.06 6.76 -1.26
C LEU A 204 -8.11 6.88 -2.36
N LEU A 205 -8.70 5.77 -2.80
CA LEU A 205 -9.79 5.77 -3.77
C LEU A 205 -11.16 5.86 -3.07
N ASN A 206 -12.09 6.58 -3.69
CA ASN A 206 -13.51 6.62 -3.37
C ASN A 206 -14.26 5.44 -4.01
N ASP A 207 -15.53 5.30 -3.64
CA ASP A 207 -16.37 4.23 -4.16
C ASP A 207 -16.63 4.34 -5.67
N ASP A 208 -16.57 5.55 -6.20
CA ASP A 208 -16.75 5.88 -7.62
C ASP A 208 -15.46 5.77 -8.45
N GLY A 209 -14.32 5.49 -7.82
CA GLY A 209 -13.01 5.41 -8.47
C GLY A 209 -12.25 6.74 -8.55
N THR A 210 -12.81 7.83 -8.02
CA THR A 210 -12.06 9.09 -7.87
C THR A 210 -11.06 9.00 -6.71
N LEU A 211 -10.02 9.83 -6.73
CA LEU A 211 -9.09 9.95 -5.61
C LEU A 211 -9.68 10.85 -4.51
N LYS A 212 -9.59 10.41 -3.26
CA LYS A 212 -9.92 11.21 -2.09
C LYS A 212 -9.03 12.44 -2.06
N PRO A 213 -9.61 13.64 -1.86
CA PRO A 213 -8.81 14.86 -1.79
C PRO A 213 -7.81 14.73 -0.65
N ARG A 214 -6.60 15.27 -0.87
CA ARG A 214 -5.61 15.35 0.20
C ARG A 214 -6.23 16.18 1.33
N PRO A 215 -6.23 15.70 2.59
CA PRO A 215 -6.63 16.55 3.70
C PRO A 215 -5.75 17.80 3.65
N ALA A 216 -6.38 18.98 3.71
CA ALA A 216 -5.65 20.25 3.72
C ALA A 216 -4.57 20.16 4.79
N ARG A 217 -3.32 20.42 4.40
CA ARG A 217 -2.20 20.44 5.33
C ARG A 217 -2.58 21.46 6.39
N ALA A 218 -2.87 21.02 7.61
CA ALA A 218 -2.94 21.93 8.74
C ALA A 218 -1.64 22.72 8.69
N VAL A 219 -1.75 24.03 8.40
CA VAL A 219 -0.62 24.93 8.50
C VAL A 219 -0.10 24.69 9.90
N ALA A 220 1.11 24.14 10.00
CA ALA A 220 1.72 23.91 11.29
C ALA A 220 1.69 25.25 12.00
N GLU A 221 0.94 25.36 13.09
CA GLU A 221 1.22 26.38 14.09
C GLU A 221 2.72 26.27 14.32
N ALA A 222 3.42 27.37 14.04
CA ALA A 222 4.85 27.44 14.21
C ALA A 222 5.14 26.97 15.64
N GLU A 223 5.86 25.85 15.78
CA GLU A 223 6.50 25.54 17.05
C GLU A 223 7.27 26.80 17.45
N PRO A 224 7.03 27.37 18.65
CA PRO A 224 7.81 28.50 19.10
C PRO A 224 9.27 28.05 19.08
N GLU A 225 10.05 28.76 18.28
CA GLU A 225 11.50 28.68 18.21
C GLU A 225 12.02 28.62 19.65
N ALA A 226 12.54 27.47 20.04
CA ALA A 226 13.14 27.30 21.35
C ALA A 226 14.30 28.30 21.41
N ALA A 227 14.09 29.37 22.18
CA ALA A 227 15.08 30.39 22.41
C ALA A 227 16.40 29.72 22.82
N GLU A 228 17.46 30.02 22.07
CA GLU A 228 18.83 29.70 22.46
C GLU A 228 19.03 30.12 23.93
N PRO A 229 19.54 29.24 24.80
CA PRO A 229 19.97 29.69 26.12
C PRO A 229 21.14 30.65 25.91
N ALA A 230 20.88 31.92 26.23
CA ALA A 230 21.88 32.98 26.25
C ALA A 230 23.14 32.50 26.96
N ALA A 231 24.28 32.66 26.29
CA ALA A 231 25.59 32.38 26.85
C ALA A 231 25.76 33.11 28.18
N ALA A 232 25.87 32.34 29.27
CA ALA A 232 26.21 32.87 30.58
C ALA A 232 27.61 33.49 30.51
N ALA A 233 27.69 34.80 30.77
CA ALA A 233 28.92 35.56 30.89
C ALA A 233 29.84 34.95 31.98
N PRO A 234 31.17 35.03 31.83
CA PRO A 234 32.11 34.48 32.79
C PRO A 234 31.98 35.20 34.14
N ALA A 235 31.75 34.42 35.21
CA ALA A 235 31.73 34.91 36.57
C ALA A 235 33.10 35.50 36.94
N ALA A 236 33.11 36.78 37.30
CA ALA A 236 34.25 37.45 37.90
C ALA A 236 34.62 36.77 39.23
N MET A 237 35.88 36.36 39.37
CA MET A 237 36.39 35.81 40.61
C MET A 237 36.41 36.88 41.71
N PRO A 238 35.97 36.57 42.95
CA PRO A 238 36.23 37.43 44.08
C PRO A 238 37.70 37.26 44.51
N MET A 239 38.47 38.36 44.42
CA MET A 239 39.76 38.49 45.09
C MET A 239 39.54 38.42 46.60
N GLY A 240 39.69 37.23 47.16
CA GLY A 240 39.77 37.00 48.60
C GLY A 240 41.15 37.39 49.11
N ALA A 241 41.18 38.40 49.98
CA ALA A 241 42.31 38.71 50.84
C ALA A 241 42.56 37.55 51.83
N GLY A 242 43.83 37.22 52.07
CA GLY A 242 44.26 36.26 53.08
C GLY A 242 45.76 36.41 53.33
N GLY A 243 46.13 36.88 54.52
CA GLY A 243 47.48 37.30 54.87
C GLY A 243 48.50 36.17 55.06
N GLY A 244 49.76 36.61 55.14
CA GLY A 244 50.97 35.86 55.48
C GLY A 244 52.14 36.82 55.54
#